data_AF-A0A7W1J4V5-F1
#
_entry.id   AF-A0A7W1J4V5-F1
#
_cell.length_a   1.000
_cell.length_b   1.000
_cell.length_c   1.000
_cell.angle_alpha   90.00
_cell.angle_beta   90.00
_cell.angle_gamma   90.00
#
_symmetry.space_group_name_H-M   'P 1'
#
loop_
_entity.id
_entity.type
_entity.pdbx_description
1 polymer ?
#
loop_
_entity_poly.entity_id
_entity_poly.type
_entity_poly.pdbx_seq_one_letter_code
_entity_poly.pdbx_strand_id
1 'polypeptide(L)'
;MDRLAHSMASFNVLTFSTGATFAVLFLVLLVGLYPQVTASLFTHFFYAIAIAMLSMGLALWGMYSYYYKWDRYSVLNKKRHIALGFTMGFFIWVWMVIMTGIDTYMVTGGPGVKPLSVATVESFGTAVRGVFNPMFTEMVLHRTFANLSWPAFALAAWASFMYIRSKTQEDRAFYDWSSSVGLTWGVGFLMLQPLVGFTIVYALKLSRPENPVSGANTGGTYERLTSGDTSNLLLINLILVVVLIVLSNAAMYFGAERHPDQAGRVPIRFFGLVAAVAGLYAVSPLAEFPFLYMRYIALLVMVLATFGAYVTYLRGRLRFRYGSPGRSYRIVLMATGVVAAVIALNMGFMKSNSRVPFTVYNQPGYTVQPSPPPTGFGK
;
A
#
# COMPACT_ATOMS: atom_id res chain seq x y z
N MET A 1 -22.66 13.11 0.53
CA MET A 1 -22.24 11.73 0.20
C MET A 1 -22.31 11.48 -1.30
N ASP A 2 -23.49 11.57 -1.93
CA ASP A 2 -23.66 11.27 -3.37
C ASP A 2 -22.76 12.14 -4.28
N ARG A 3 -22.62 13.45 -3.99
CA ARG A 3 -21.67 14.34 -4.69
C ARG A 3 -20.22 13.85 -4.63
N LEU A 4 -19.77 13.39 -3.46
CA LEU A 4 -18.41 12.86 -3.28
C LEU A 4 -18.22 11.56 -4.05
N ALA A 5 -19.19 10.64 -3.96
CA ALA A 5 -19.13 9.38 -4.69
C ALA A 5 -19.09 9.61 -6.21
N HIS A 6 -19.85 10.58 -6.73
CA HIS A 6 -19.81 10.93 -8.15
C HIS A 6 -18.44 11.49 -8.55
N SER A 7 -17.93 12.47 -7.81
CA SER A 7 -16.61 13.06 -8.08
C SER A 7 -15.48 12.01 -8.01
N MET A 8 -15.57 11.06 -7.07
CA MET A 8 -14.60 9.98 -6.96
C MET A 8 -14.72 8.97 -8.11
N ALA A 9 -15.93 8.69 -8.61
CA ALA A 9 -16.11 7.85 -9.78
C ALA A 9 -15.49 8.48 -11.03
N SER A 10 -15.72 9.79 -11.26
CA SER A 10 -15.10 10.52 -12.36
C SER A 10 -13.57 10.53 -12.25
N PHE A 11 -13.04 10.78 -11.05
CA PHE A 11 -11.61 10.73 -10.79
C PHE A 11 -11.04 9.34 -11.06
N ASN A 12 -11.72 8.29 -10.57
CA ASN A 12 -11.29 6.90 -10.73
C ASN A 12 -11.18 6.52 -12.21
N VAL A 13 -12.15 6.89 -13.05
CA VAL A 13 -12.10 6.61 -14.51
C VAL A 13 -10.88 7.27 -15.16
N LEU A 14 -10.58 8.52 -14.81
CA LEU A 14 -9.41 9.24 -15.32
C LEU A 14 -8.10 8.59 -14.86
N THR A 15 -7.95 8.34 -13.55
CA THR A 15 -6.73 7.74 -13.00
C THR A 15 -6.53 6.30 -13.47
N PHE A 16 -7.62 5.54 -13.64
CA PHE A 16 -7.55 4.17 -14.15
C PHE A 16 -7.00 4.16 -15.57
N SER A 17 -7.46 5.06 -16.45
CA SER A 17 -6.95 5.14 -17.82
C SER A 17 -5.44 5.41 -17.85
N THR A 18 -4.97 6.41 -17.08
CA THR A 18 -3.54 6.69 -16.95
C THR A 18 -2.77 5.49 -16.38
N GLY A 19 -3.30 4.86 -15.33
CA GLY A 19 -2.70 3.67 -14.71
C GLY A 19 -2.60 2.48 -15.68
N ALA A 20 -3.63 2.25 -16.49
CA ALA A 20 -3.66 1.20 -17.51
C ALA A 20 -2.60 1.44 -18.60
N THR A 21 -2.41 2.69 -19.04
CA THR A 21 -1.33 3.03 -19.98
C THR A 21 0.05 2.68 -19.41
N PHE A 22 0.31 3.03 -18.15
CA PHE A 22 1.56 2.64 -17.49
C PHE A 22 1.69 1.13 -17.31
N ALA A 23 0.61 0.43 -16.97
CA ALA A 23 0.63 -1.02 -16.82
C ALA A 23 0.99 -1.73 -18.14
N VAL A 24 0.41 -1.30 -19.26
CA VAL A 24 0.76 -1.82 -20.59
C VAL A 24 2.20 -1.49 -20.94
N LEU A 25 2.64 -0.25 -20.72
CA LEU A 25 4.04 0.14 -20.93
C LEU A 25 5.00 -0.72 -20.12
N PHE A 26 4.75 -0.91 -18.82
CA PHE A 26 5.61 -1.73 -17.97
C PHE A 26 5.60 -3.21 -18.36
N LEU A 27 4.47 -3.74 -18.84
CA LEU A 27 4.43 -5.09 -19.39
C LEU A 27 5.31 -5.21 -20.65
N VAL A 28 5.23 -4.25 -21.57
CA VAL A 28 6.10 -4.20 -22.76
C VAL A 28 7.57 -4.12 -22.37
N LEU A 29 7.91 -3.28 -21.38
CA LEU A 29 9.28 -3.18 -20.86
C LEU A 29 9.73 -4.49 -20.19
N LEU A 30 8.85 -5.18 -19.46
CA LEU A 30 9.18 -6.46 -18.82
C LEU A 30 9.45 -7.55 -19.87
N VAL A 31 8.61 -7.63 -20.91
CA VAL A 31 8.80 -8.54 -22.05
C VAL A 31 10.09 -8.23 -22.80
N GLY A 32 10.40 -6.95 -23.04
CA GLY A 32 11.59 -6.53 -23.78
C GLY A 32 12.89 -6.67 -23.01
N LEU A 33 12.91 -6.28 -21.72
CA LEU A 33 14.13 -6.25 -20.90
C LEU A 33 14.36 -7.57 -20.14
N TYR A 34 13.30 -8.31 -19.80
CA TYR A 34 13.37 -9.55 -19.02
C TYR A 34 12.52 -10.66 -19.65
N PRO A 35 12.76 -11.04 -20.93
CA PRO A 35 11.92 -11.98 -21.66
C PRO A 35 11.82 -13.35 -20.99
N GLN A 36 12.93 -13.87 -20.47
CA GLN A 36 12.97 -15.19 -19.83
C GLN A 36 12.15 -15.22 -18.53
N VAL A 37 12.33 -14.23 -17.65
CA VAL A 37 11.54 -14.10 -16.41
C VAL A 37 10.07 -13.98 -16.74
N THR A 38 9.73 -13.12 -17.72
CA THR A 38 8.35 -12.88 -18.12
C THR A 38 7.72 -14.16 -18.66
N ALA A 39 8.34 -14.80 -19.64
CA ALA A 39 7.82 -16.03 -20.23
C ALA A 39 7.61 -17.11 -19.17
N SER A 40 8.58 -17.32 -18.28
CA SER A 40 8.46 -18.34 -17.24
C SER A 40 7.37 -18.03 -16.20
N LEU A 41 7.16 -16.77 -15.84
CA LEU A 41 6.05 -16.39 -14.95
C LEU A 41 4.71 -16.62 -15.65
N PHE A 42 4.60 -16.28 -16.94
CA PHE A 42 3.37 -16.49 -17.71
C PHE A 42 3.05 -17.97 -17.91
N THR A 43 4.03 -18.83 -18.17
CA THR A 43 3.82 -20.28 -18.32
C THR A 43 3.50 -20.94 -16.98
N HIS A 44 4.18 -20.54 -15.90
CA HIS A 44 3.96 -21.12 -14.57
C HIS A 44 2.62 -20.68 -13.95
N PHE A 45 2.25 -19.41 -14.11
CA PHE A 45 1.05 -18.83 -13.52
C PHE A 45 -0.08 -18.61 -14.53
N PHE A 46 -0.04 -19.24 -15.71
CA PHE A 46 -0.98 -19.01 -16.81
C PHE A 46 -2.44 -18.91 -16.35
N TYR A 47 -2.93 -19.93 -15.65
CA TYR A 47 -4.32 -19.97 -15.19
C TYR A 47 -4.63 -18.89 -14.14
N ALA A 48 -3.69 -18.62 -13.23
CA ALA A 48 -3.84 -17.56 -12.24
C ALA A 48 -3.90 -16.18 -12.92
N ILE A 49 -3.01 -15.91 -13.88
CA ILE A 49 -3.00 -14.68 -14.67
C ILE A 49 -4.29 -14.56 -15.49
N ALA A 50 -4.77 -15.65 -16.11
CA ALA A 50 -6.03 -15.65 -16.86
C ALA A 50 -7.23 -15.27 -15.97
N ILE A 51 -7.33 -15.85 -14.77
CA ILE A 51 -8.36 -15.51 -13.78
C ILE A 51 -8.22 -14.06 -13.31
N ALA A 52 -6.98 -13.61 -13.04
CA ALA A 52 -6.73 -12.22 -12.68
C ALA A 52 -7.20 -11.28 -13.79
N MET A 53 -6.84 -11.55 -15.05
CA MET A 53 -7.24 -10.71 -16.18
C MET A 53 -8.75 -10.70 -16.43
N LEU A 54 -9.43 -11.84 -16.26
CA LEU A 54 -10.89 -11.91 -16.26
C LEU A 54 -11.48 -11.03 -15.15
N SER A 55 -10.92 -11.11 -13.94
CA SER A 55 -11.31 -10.28 -12.81
C SER A 55 -11.12 -8.79 -13.11
N MET A 56 -10.00 -8.40 -13.72
CA MET A 56 -9.76 -7.03 -14.16
C MET A 56 -10.80 -6.58 -15.20
N GLY A 57 -11.15 -7.44 -16.17
CA GLY A 57 -12.20 -7.17 -17.14
C GLY A 57 -13.58 -6.95 -16.49
N LEU A 58 -13.93 -7.77 -15.48
CA LEU A 58 -15.17 -7.63 -14.71
C LEU A 58 -15.16 -6.36 -13.84
N ALA A 59 -14.02 -6.00 -13.25
CA ALA A 59 -13.86 -4.75 -12.51
C ALA A 59 -14.06 -3.53 -13.43
N LEU A 60 -13.46 -3.55 -14.63
CA LEU A 60 -13.63 -2.53 -15.65
C LEU A 60 -15.08 -2.40 -16.11
N TRP A 61 -15.71 -3.52 -16.43
CA TRP A 61 -17.11 -3.56 -16.81
C TRP A 61 -18.00 -2.99 -15.70
N GLY A 62 -17.73 -3.36 -14.44
CA GLY A 62 -18.41 -2.82 -13.26
C GLY A 62 -18.21 -1.31 -13.11
N MET A 63 -16.98 -0.82 -13.27
CA MET A 63 -16.63 0.60 -13.18
C MET A 63 -17.36 1.45 -14.22
N TYR A 64 -17.27 1.07 -15.50
CA TYR A 64 -17.93 1.81 -16.57
C TYR A 64 -19.46 1.71 -16.47
N SER A 65 -19.99 0.55 -16.07
CA SER A 65 -21.42 0.39 -15.79
C SER A 65 -21.88 1.29 -14.66
N TYR A 66 -21.09 1.42 -13.59
CA TYR A 66 -21.38 2.29 -12.45
C TYR A 66 -21.34 3.77 -12.85
N TYR A 67 -20.33 4.17 -13.63
CA TYR A 67 -20.13 5.55 -14.09
C TYR A 67 -21.22 5.99 -15.10
N TYR A 68 -21.40 5.27 -16.21
CA TYR A 68 -22.34 5.67 -17.25
C TYR A 68 -23.81 5.51 -16.86
N LYS A 69 -24.14 4.64 -15.90
CA LYS A 69 -25.50 4.50 -15.38
C LYS A 69 -25.78 5.42 -14.20
N TRP A 70 -24.88 6.35 -13.85
CA TRP A 70 -25.04 7.24 -12.70
C TRP A 70 -26.40 7.95 -12.72
N ASP A 71 -26.71 8.71 -13.78
CA ASP A 71 -27.94 9.53 -13.84
C ASP A 71 -29.23 8.70 -13.81
N ARG A 72 -29.21 7.49 -14.40
CA ARG A 72 -30.39 6.61 -14.49
C ARG A 72 -30.57 5.74 -13.24
N TYR A 73 -29.50 5.18 -12.67
CA TYR A 73 -29.59 4.16 -11.60
C TYR A 73 -29.32 4.70 -10.20
N SER A 74 -28.59 5.80 -10.04
CA SER A 74 -28.36 6.39 -8.70
C SER A 74 -29.65 6.92 -8.05
N VAL A 75 -30.60 7.35 -8.88
CA VAL A 75 -31.92 7.87 -8.46
C VAL A 75 -32.98 6.77 -8.39
N LEU A 76 -33.12 5.94 -9.43
CA LEU A 76 -34.20 4.94 -9.52
C LEU A 76 -33.90 3.63 -8.78
N ASN A 77 -32.62 3.24 -8.63
CA ASN A 77 -32.23 1.94 -8.09
C ASN A 77 -30.93 2.02 -7.25
N LYS A 78 -30.89 2.91 -6.26
CA LYS A 78 -29.69 3.21 -5.44
C LYS A 78 -29.00 1.97 -4.88
N LYS A 79 -29.74 0.96 -4.41
CA LYS A 79 -29.17 -0.31 -3.91
C LYS A 79 -28.40 -1.08 -5.00
N ARG A 80 -28.95 -1.15 -6.23
CA ARG A 80 -28.27 -1.81 -7.36
C ARG A 80 -27.03 -1.04 -7.78
N HIS A 81 -27.08 0.29 -7.74
CA HIS A 81 -25.92 1.14 -8.05
C HIS A 81 -24.80 0.94 -7.02
N ILE A 82 -25.12 0.90 -5.72
CA ILE A 82 -24.15 0.55 -4.66
C ILE A 82 -23.58 -0.85 -4.87
N ALA A 83 -24.42 -1.84 -5.19
CA ALA A 83 -23.97 -3.21 -5.46
C ALA A 83 -22.98 -3.27 -6.64
N LEU A 84 -23.22 -2.53 -7.73
CA LEU A 84 -22.28 -2.42 -8.85
C LEU A 84 -20.91 -1.85 -8.41
N GLY A 85 -20.92 -0.82 -7.57
CA GLY A 85 -19.69 -0.25 -7.00
C GLY A 85 -18.93 -1.26 -6.12
N PHE A 86 -19.66 -2.06 -5.33
CA PHE A 86 -19.07 -3.13 -4.53
C PHE A 86 -18.49 -4.25 -5.42
N THR A 87 -19.22 -4.68 -6.45
CA THR A 87 -18.74 -5.69 -7.40
C THR A 87 -17.46 -5.26 -8.10
N MET A 88 -17.36 -3.98 -8.49
CA MET A 88 -16.11 -3.41 -9.02
C MET A 88 -14.96 -3.54 -8.01
N GLY A 89 -15.20 -3.13 -6.75
CA GLY A 89 -14.22 -3.23 -5.66
C GLY A 89 -13.80 -4.68 -5.36
N PHE A 90 -14.73 -5.62 -5.43
CA PHE A 90 -14.48 -7.04 -5.22
C PHE A 90 -13.56 -7.63 -6.29
N PHE A 91 -13.84 -7.37 -7.57
CA PHE A 91 -13.02 -7.94 -8.65
C PHE A 91 -11.63 -7.30 -8.77
N ILE A 92 -11.49 -6.01 -8.46
CA ILE A 92 -10.14 -5.42 -8.37
C ILE A 92 -9.35 -6.00 -7.20
N TRP A 93 -10.03 -6.32 -6.08
CA TRP A 93 -9.41 -6.99 -4.95
C TRP A 93 -8.99 -8.43 -5.30
N VAL A 94 -9.82 -9.21 -5.99
CA VAL A 94 -9.45 -10.55 -6.48
C VAL A 94 -8.24 -10.50 -7.41
N TRP A 95 -8.20 -9.55 -8.35
CA TRP A 95 -7.02 -9.33 -9.20
C TRP A 95 -5.77 -9.03 -8.35
N MET A 96 -5.90 -8.12 -7.38
CA MET A 96 -4.79 -7.77 -6.49
C MET A 96 -4.32 -8.97 -5.66
N VAL A 97 -5.21 -9.82 -5.16
CA VAL A 97 -4.85 -11.03 -4.38
C VAL A 97 -3.98 -11.94 -5.23
N ILE A 98 -4.40 -12.26 -6.45
CA ILE A 98 -3.66 -13.16 -7.34
C ILE A 98 -2.30 -12.57 -7.72
N MET A 99 -2.28 -11.30 -8.17
CA MET A 99 -1.02 -10.63 -8.53
C MET A 99 -0.07 -10.50 -7.34
N THR A 100 -0.60 -10.41 -6.12
CA THR A 100 0.21 -10.40 -4.90
C THR A 100 0.87 -11.74 -4.63
N GLY A 101 0.19 -12.86 -4.90
CA GLY A 101 0.82 -14.18 -4.79
C GLY A 101 1.95 -14.38 -5.78
N ILE A 102 1.75 -13.99 -7.04
CA ILE A 102 2.81 -14.05 -8.06
C ILE A 102 4.02 -13.19 -7.64
N ASP A 103 3.76 -11.96 -7.18
CA ASP A 103 4.80 -11.04 -6.78
C ASP A 103 5.58 -11.51 -5.53
N THR A 104 4.89 -12.06 -4.53
CA THR A 104 5.52 -12.59 -3.31
C THR A 104 6.27 -13.89 -3.58
N TYR A 105 5.83 -14.70 -4.55
CA TYR A 105 6.57 -15.87 -5.02
C TYR A 105 7.97 -15.48 -5.54
N MET A 106 8.07 -14.37 -6.26
CA MET A 106 9.37 -13.87 -6.72
C MET A 106 10.30 -13.42 -5.58
N VAL A 107 9.77 -13.19 -4.37
CA VAL A 107 10.53 -12.73 -3.20
C VAL A 107 10.90 -13.86 -2.24
N THR A 108 10.06 -14.90 -2.14
CA THR A 108 10.25 -16.04 -1.22
C THR A 108 10.54 -17.37 -1.91
N GLY A 109 10.38 -17.45 -3.23
CA GLY A 109 10.75 -18.62 -4.04
C GLY A 109 9.78 -19.81 -3.97
N GLY A 110 8.73 -19.76 -3.12
CA GLY A 110 7.73 -20.83 -2.99
C GLY A 110 8.36 -22.20 -2.67
N PRO A 111 8.79 -22.44 -1.41
CA PRO A 111 9.42 -23.71 -1.04
C PRO A 111 8.53 -24.91 -1.38
N GLY A 112 9.12 -25.95 -1.99
CA GLY A 112 8.39 -27.14 -2.44
C GLY A 112 7.56 -26.96 -3.72
N VAL A 113 7.65 -25.80 -4.38
CA VAL A 113 7.03 -25.55 -5.69
C VAL A 113 8.04 -25.83 -6.80
N LYS A 114 7.56 -26.39 -7.91
CA LYS A 114 8.38 -26.64 -9.10
C LYS A 114 9.07 -25.34 -9.55
N PRO A 115 10.39 -25.37 -9.85
CA PRO A 115 11.09 -24.19 -10.37
C PRO A 115 10.47 -23.64 -11.65
N LEU A 116 10.67 -22.36 -11.92
CA LEU A 116 10.14 -21.71 -13.12
C LEU A 116 10.78 -22.28 -14.40
N SER A 117 9.95 -22.53 -15.41
CA SER A 117 10.38 -23.04 -16.71
C SER A 117 9.57 -22.41 -17.85
N VAL A 118 10.22 -22.19 -19.00
CA VAL A 118 9.57 -21.69 -20.23
C VAL A 118 8.93 -22.84 -21.03
N ALA A 119 9.28 -24.09 -20.74
CA ALA A 119 9.01 -25.23 -21.63
C ALA A 119 7.51 -25.50 -21.86
N THR A 120 6.70 -25.46 -20.80
CA THR A 120 5.28 -25.82 -20.85
C THR A 120 4.47 -25.03 -19.84
N VAL A 121 3.19 -24.77 -20.18
CA VAL A 121 2.23 -24.23 -19.22
C VAL A 121 2.03 -25.22 -18.07
N GLU A 122 2.17 -24.74 -16.84
CA GLU A 122 2.02 -25.57 -15.65
C GLU A 122 0.55 -25.85 -15.31
N SER A 123 0.33 -26.91 -14.54
CA SER A 123 -1.02 -27.27 -14.07
C SER A 123 -1.61 -26.17 -13.17
N PHE A 124 -2.94 -26.09 -13.13
CA PHE A 124 -3.65 -25.20 -12.21
C PHE A 124 -3.20 -25.39 -10.75
N GLY A 125 -3.00 -26.64 -10.31
CA GLY A 125 -2.54 -26.94 -8.95
C GLY A 125 -1.14 -26.40 -8.65
N THR A 126 -0.22 -26.47 -9.62
CA THR A 126 1.12 -25.88 -9.49
C THR A 126 1.04 -24.36 -9.36
N ALA A 127 0.27 -23.71 -10.23
CA ALA A 127 0.07 -22.26 -10.21
C ALA A 127 -0.51 -21.78 -8.87
N VAL A 128 -1.53 -22.48 -8.34
CA VAL A 128 -2.13 -22.19 -7.04
C VAL A 128 -1.12 -22.34 -5.91
N ARG A 129 -0.36 -23.43 -5.87
CA ARG A 129 0.70 -23.62 -4.85
C ARG A 129 1.77 -22.52 -4.90
N GLY A 130 2.13 -22.05 -6.09
CA GLY A 130 3.05 -20.92 -6.24
C GLY A 130 2.48 -19.59 -5.70
N VAL A 131 1.18 -19.33 -5.94
CA VAL A 131 0.49 -18.12 -5.43
C VAL A 131 0.46 -18.11 -3.90
N PHE A 132 0.13 -19.25 -3.27
CA PHE A 132 0.08 -19.40 -1.81
C PHE A 132 1.45 -19.70 -1.20
N ASN A 133 2.39 -18.78 -1.38
CA ASN A 133 3.73 -18.84 -0.79
C ASN A 133 3.77 -18.24 0.64
N PRO A 134 4.86 -18.42 1.40
CA PRO A 134 4.93 -18.04 2.82
C PRO A 134 4.71 -16.55 3.17
N MET A 135 4.81 -15.64 2.19
CA MET A 135 4.60 -14.19 2.38
C MET A 135 3.22 -13.73 1.88
N PHE A 136 2.45 -14.64 1.26
CA PHE A 136 1.21 -14.32 0.56
C PHE A 136 0.20 -13.61 1.46
N THR A 137 -0.15 -14.22 2.59
CA THR A 137 -1.23 -13.76 3.46
C THR A 137 -0.92 -12.37 4.01
N GLU A 138 0.31 -12.19 4.47
CA GLU A 138 0.83 -10.99 5.10
C GLU A 138 0.86 -9.84 4.09
N MET A 139 1.32 -10.11 2.87
CA MET A 139 1.36 -9.11 1.81
C MET A 139 -0.04 -8.75 1.28
N VAL A 140 -0.95 -9.73 1.17
CA VAL A 140 -2.34 -9.46 0.79
C VAL A 140 -3.01 -8.56 1.82
N LEU A 141 -2.84 -8.83 3.12
CA LEU A 141 -3.36 -7.97 4.19
C LEU A 141 -2.74 -6.57 4.12
N HIS A 142 -1.40 -6.49 4.00
CA HIS A 142 -0.70 -5.22 3.91
C HIS A 142 -1.19 -4.36 2.74
N ARG A 143 -1.27 -4.94 1.54
CA ARG A 143 -1.78 -4.25 0.34
C ARG A 143 -3.25 -3.90 0.42
N THR A 144 -4.08 -4.75 1.02
CA THR A 144 -5.52 -4.45 1.20
C THR A 144 -5.67 -3.19 2.04
N PHE A 145 -5.02 -3.13 3.20
CA PHE A 145 -5.09 -1.96 4.06
C PHE A 145 -4.37 -0.74 3.45
N ALA A 146 -3.27 -0.93 2.73
CA ALA A 146 -2.55 0.16 2.06
C ALA A 146 -3.41 0.78 0.94
N ASN A 147 -4.08 -0.05 0.14
CA ASN A 147 -4.99 0.37 -0.94
C ASN A 147 -6.27 1.03 -0.41
N LEU A 148 -6.62 0.85 0.87
CA LEU A 148 -7.69 1.59 1.52
C LEU A 148 -7.18 2.89 2.15
N SER A 149 -5.97 2.89 2.68
CA SER A 149 -5.36 4.02 3.38
C SER A 149 -4.85 5.12 2.43
N TRP A 150 -3.96 4.77 1.50
CA TRP A 150 -3.25 5.75 0.67
C TRP A 150 -4.18 6.57 -0.24
N PRO A 151 -5.16 5.97 -0.96
CA PRO A 151 -6.12 6.74 -1.75
C PRO A 151 -6.97 7.69 -0.90
N ALA A 152 -7.22 7.37 0.37
CA ALA A 152 -7.94 8.26 1.28
C ALA A 152 -7.10 9.48 1.70
N PHE A 153 -5.79 9.33 1.87
CA PHE A 153 -4.89 10.48 2.02
C PHE A 153 -4.79 11.30 0.73
N ALA A 154 -4.78 10.66 -0.43
CA ALA A 154 -4.84 11.36 -1.71
C ALA A 154 -6.15 12.17 -1.86
N LEU A 155 -7.29 11.59 -1.47
CA LEU A 155 -8.57 12.29 -1.37
C LEU A 155 -8.48 13.49 -0.41
N ALA A 156 -7.85 13.33 0.76
CA ALA A 156 -7.69 14.40 1.73
C ALA A 156 -6.86 15.58 1.18
N ALA A 157 -5.75 15.27 0.51
CA ALA A 157 -4.88 16.24 -0.15
C ALA A 157 -5.59 16.93 -1.32
N TRP A 158 -6.25 16.18 -2.19
CA TRP A 158 -7.03 16.70 -3.31
C TRP A 158 -8.14 17.62 -2.84
N ALA A 159 -8.92 17.21 -1.84
CA ALA A 159 -10.00 18.03 -1.29
C ALA A 159 -9.45 19.32 -0.67
N SER A 160 -8.30 19.25 0.01
CA SER A 160 -7.63 20.45 0.54
C SER A 160 -7.16 21.41 -0.57
N PHE A 161 -6.70 20.87 -1.70
CA PHE A 161 -6.34 21.66 -2.87
C PHE A 161 -7.57 22.30 -3.53
N MET A 162 -8.64 21.52 -3.72
CA MET A 162 -9.88 22.00 -4.32
C MET A 162 -10.57 23.06 -3.45
N TYR A 163 -10.48 22.96 -2.13
CA TYR A 163 -10.94 24.00 -1.21
C TYR A 163 -10.32 25.37 -1.57
N ILE A 164 -9.00 25.42 -1.82
CA ILE A 164 -8.30 26.67 -2.13
C ILE A 164 -8.80 27.28 -3.45
N ARG A 165 -9.15 26.42 -4.41
CA ARG A 165 -9.67 26.83 -5.72
C ARG A 165 -11.16 27.14 -5.72
N SER A 166 -11.87 26.86 -4.63
CA SER A 166 -13.32 27.00 -4.56
C SER A 166 -13.73 28.46 -4.34
N LYS A 167 -14.69 28.90 -5.15
CA LYS A 167 -15.20 30.27 -5.15
C LYS A 167 -16.44 30.45 -4.28
N THR A 168 -17.26 29.40 -4.13
CA THR A 168 -18.51 29.43 -3.35
C THR A 168 -18.30 28.89 -1.93
N GLN A 169 -19.17 29.28 -1.01
CA GLN A 169 -19.10 28.79 0.38
C GLN A 169 -19.51 27.32 0.48
N GLU A 170 -20.47 26.91 -0.34
CA GLU A 170 -20.99 25.55 -0.42
C GLU A 170 -19.90 24.57 -0.87
N ASP A 171 -19.11 24.94 -1.89
CA ASP A 171 -18.00 24.12 -2.36
C ASP A 171 -16.89 24.04 -1.32
N ARG A 172 -16.58 25.16 -0.66
CA ARG A 172 -15.61 25.19 0.44
C ARG A 172 -16.02 24.26 1.57
N ALA A 173 -17.29 24.29 1.99
CA ALA A 173 -17.81 23.37 3.01
C ALA A 173 -17.75 21.91 2.55
N PHE A 174 -18.09 21.63 1.29
CA PHE A 174 -18.01 20.29 0.72
C PHE A 174 -16.59 19.73 0.71
N TYR A 175 -15.60 20.50 0.23
CA TYR A 175 -14.21 20.05 0.18
C TYR A 175 -13.57 19.98 1.56
N ASP A 176 -13.91 20.88 2.47
CA ASP A 176 -13.48 20.78 3.86
C ASP A 176 -13.98 19.47 4.50
N TRP A 177 -15.28 19.18 4.36
CA TRP A 177 -15.87 17.93 4.83
C TRP A 177 -15.23 16.70 4.18
N SER A 178 -15.03 16.74 2.85
CA SER A 178 -14.40 15.64 2.08
C SER A 178 -12.96 15.39 2.54
N SER A 179 -12.20 16.45 2.85
CA SER A 179 -10.84 16.33 3.37
C SER A 179 -10.80 15.59 4.70
N SER A 180 -11.79 15.87 5.56
CA SER A 180 -11.94 15.23 6.87
C SER A 180 -12.34 13.75 6.71
N VAL A 181 -13.10 13.39 5.66
CA VAL A 181 -13.46 11.99 5.33
C VAL A 181 -12.21 11.23 4.93
N GLY A 182 -11.43 11.78 3.99
CA GLY A 182 -10.17 11.20 3.55
C GLY A 182 -9.19 10.99 4.70
N LEU A 183 -9.01 12.00 5.57
CA LEU A 183 -8.17 11.88 6.77
C LEU A 183 -8.63 10.74 7.68
N THR A 184 -9.92 10.68 7.98
CA THR A 184 -10.47 9.66 8.91
C THR A 184 -10.23 8.26 8.36
N TRP A 185 -10.57 8.03 7.09
CA TRP A 185 -10.41 6.73 6.46
C TRP A 185 -8.94 6.35 6.31
N GLY A 186 -8.11 7.30 5.88
CA GLY A 186 -6.66 7.12 5.73
C GLY A 186 -6.01 6.70 7.05
N VAL A 187 -6.24 7.46 8.13
CA VAL A 187 -5.68 7.15 9.45
C VAL A 187 -6.21 5.84 10.00
N GLY A 188 -7.50 5.55 9.82
CA GLY A 188 -8.13 4.31 10.25
C GLY A 188 -7.38 3.06 9.76
N PHE A 189 -7.10 3.00 8.45
CA PHE A 189 -6.38 1.88 7.86
C PHE A 189 -4.85 1.97 8.02
N LEU A 190 -4.28 3.17 8.11
CA LEU A 190 -2.86 3.37 8.37
C LEU A 190 -2.42 2.73 9.68
N MET A 191 -3.25 2.77 10.73
CA MET A 191 -2.90 2.18 12.03
C MET A 191 -2.66 0.67 11.96
N LEU A 192 -3.24 -0.02 10.98
CA LEU A 192 -2.99 -1.45 10.77
C LEU A 192 -1.65 -1.71 10.06
N GLN A 193 -1.13 -0.74 9.30
CA GLN A 193 0.06 -0.89 8.45
C GLN A 193 1.32 -1.31 9.22
N PRO A 194 1.69 -0.72 10.38
CA PRO A 194 2.85 -1.16 11.14
C PRO A 194 2.74 -2.61 11.62
N LEU A 195 1.53 -3.06 11.98
CA LEU A 195 1.28 -4.42 12.46
C LEU A 195 1.47 -5.45 11.33
N VAL A 196 0.83 -5.23 10.18
CA VAL A 196 0.97 -6.13 9.01
C VAL A 196 2.33 -5.98 8.31
N GLY A 197 2.99 -4.84 8.45
CA GLY A 197 4.38 -4.67 8.00
C GLY A 197 5.35 -5.52 8.83
N PHE A 198 5.14 -5.60 10.14
CA PHE A 198 5.90 -6.49 11.01
C PHE A 198 5.73 -7.96 10.64
N THR A 199 4.50 -8.41 10.35
CA THR A 199 4.26 -9.81 9.95
C THR A 199 4.93 -10.16 8.63
N ILE A 200 5.03 -9.22 7.68
CA ILE A 200 5.82 -9.42 6.45
C ILE A 200 7.30 -9.69 6.76
N VAL A 201 7.92 -8.85 7.60
CA VAL A 201 9.34 -9.02 7.97
C VAL A 201 9.55 -10.35 8.70
N TYR A 202 8.58 -10.76 9.53
CA TYR A 202 8.59 -12.06 10.16
C TYR A 202 8.44 -13.22 9.17
N ALA A 203 7.54 -13.13 8.20
CA ALA A 203 7.38 -14.11 7.12
C ALA A 203 8.66 -14.26 6.30
N LEU A 204 9.35 -13.15 5.99
CA LEU A 204 10.67 -13.19 5.34
C LEU A 204 11.71 -13.94 6.17
N LYS A 205 11.72 -13.73 7.50
CA LYS A 205 12.64 -14.42 8.41
C LYS A 205 12.42 -15.93 8.39
N LEU A 206 11.16 -16.37 8.30
CA LEU A 206 10.79 -17.79 8.24
C LEU A 206 10.99 -18.40 6.85
N SER A 207 10.98 -17.59 5.79
CA SER A 207 11.13 -18.03 4.39
C SER A 207 12.60 -18.20 3.97
N ARG A 208 13.51 -18.45 4.92
CA ARG A 208 14.92 -18.66 4.60
C ARG A 208 15.08 -19.96 3.78
N PRO A 209 15.89 -19.96 2.73
CA PRO A 209 16.06 -21.13 1.89
C PRO A 209 16.84 -22.21 2.65
N GLU A 210 16.33 -23.44 2.63
CA GLU A 210 17.04 -24.60 3.20
C GLU A 210 18.36 -24.88 2.45
N ASN A 211 18.36 -24.68 1.14
CA ASN A 211 19.52 -24.83 0.26
C ASN A 211 19.76 -23.52 -0.50
N PRO A 212 20.48 -22.54 0.09
CA PRO A 212 20.78 -21.28 -0.59
C PRO A 212 21.74 -21.52 -1.76
N VAL A 213 21.46 -20.88 -2.90
CA VAL A 213 22.32 -20.95 -4.11
C VAL A 213 23.75 -20.47 -3.85
N SER A 214 23.97 -19.60 -2.85
CA SER A 214 25.31 -19.23 -2.39
C SER A 214 25.31 -18.95 -0.89
N GLY A 215 26.46 -19.16 -0.23
CA GLY A 215 26.61 -18.90 1.21
C GLY A 215 26.46 -17.42 1.61
N ALA A 216 26.57 -16.49 0.65
CA ALA A 216 26.25 -15.07 0.87
C ALA A 216 24.73 -14.79 0.93
N ASN A 217 23.89 -15.76 0.54
CA ASN A 217 22.42 -15.63 0.52
C ASN A 217 21.74 -16.38 1.69
N THR A 218 22.50 -16.84 2.68
CA THR A 218 22.01 -17.73 3.76
C THR A 218 20.92 -17.08 4.63
N GLY A 219 21.02 -15.79 4.99
CA GLY A 219 19.92 -15.09 5.67
C GLY A 219 18.87 -14.49 4.75
N GLY A 220 19.03 -14.67 3.44
CA GLY A 220 18.05 -14.41 2.41
C GLY A 220 17.54 -12.97 2.30
N THR A 221 16.33 -12.84 1.76
CA THR A 221 15.65 -11.54 1.60
C THR A 221 15.52 -10.79 2.94
N TYR A 222 15.37 -11.52 4.05
CA TYR A 222 15.29 -10.95 5.40
C TYR A 222 16.58 -10.25 5.82
N GLU A 223 17.72 -10.94 5.76
CA GLU A 223 19.00 -10.39 6.19
C GLU A 223 19.38 -9.18 5.32
N ARG A 224 19.22 -9.30 4.00
CA ARG A 224 19.50 -8.20 3.07
C ARG A 224 18.71 -6.93 3.41
N LEU A 225 17.43 -7.09 3.78
CA LEU A 225 16.52 -5.99 4.10
C LEU A 225 16.68 -5.42 5.51
N THR A 226 17.18 -6.21 6.47
CA THR A 226 17.22 -5.80 7.89
C THR A 226 18.61 -5.40 8.37
N SER A 227 19.66 -6.03 7.85
CA SER A 227 21.05 -5.78 8.26
C SER A 227 22.04 -5.68 7.09
N GLY A 228 21.64 -6.08 5.87
CA GLY A 228 22.49 -6.05 4.68
C GLY A 228 22.35 -4.77 3.85
N ASP A 229 22.71 -4.88 2.56
CA ASP A 229 22.84 -3.75 1.62
C ASP A 229 21.60 -2.86 1.48
N THR A 230 20.41 -3.39 1.74
CA THR A 230 19.14 -2.66 1.55
C THR A 230 18.49 -2.24 2.87
N SER A 231 19.17 -2.43 4.00
CA SER A 231 18.72 -2.02 5.34
C SER A 231 18.38 -0.53 5.43
N ASN A 232 19.13 0.33 4.74
CA ASN A 232 18.84 1.76 4.65
C ASN A 232 17.47 2.06 4.02
N LEU A 233 17.01 1.25 3.06
CA LEU A 233 15.70 1.41 2.43
C LEU A 233 14.57 1.12 3.43
N LEU A 234 14.75 0.10 4.28
CA LEU A 234 13.82 -0.22 5.36
C LEU A 234 13.77 0.91 6.40
N LEU A 235 14.93 1.45 6.78
CA LEU A 235 15.01 2.56 7.73
C LEU A 235 14.32 3.82 7.18
N ILE A 236 14.60 4.19 5.92
CA ILE A 236 13.93 5.30 5.23
C ILE A 236 12.42 5.08 5.21
N ASN A 237 11.97 3.87 4.89
CA ASN A 237 10.55 3.56 4.89
C ASN A 237 9.91 3.72 6.27
N LEU A 238 10.59 3.26 7.32
CA LEU A 238 10.12 3.38 8.70
C LEU A 238 10.04 4.85 9.14
N ILE A 239 11.03 5.67 8.78
CA ILE A 239 11.01 7.13 9.01
C ILE A 239 9.81 7.76 8.31
N LEU A 240 9.57 7.44 7.04
CA LEU A 240 8.44 7.99 6.30
C LEU A 240 7.08 7.59 6.93
N VAL A 241 6.95 6.35 7.40
CA VAL A 241 5.74 5.89 8.12
C VAL A 241 5.55 6.66 9.43
N VAL A 242 6.62 6.86 10.21
CA VAL A 242 6.57 7.70 11.43
C VAL A 242 6.14 9.12 11.09
N VAL A 243 6.73 9.73 10.05
CA VAL A 243 6.34 11.07 9.57
C VAL A 243 4.86 11.10 9.18
N LEU A 244 4.37 10.12 8.45
CA LEU A 244 2.95 10.06 8.05
C LEU A 244 2.02 9.97 9.26
N ILE A 245 2.37 9.17 10.28
CA ILE A 245 1.59 9.06 11.53
C ILE A 245 1.62 10.38 12.31
N VAL A 246 2.77 11.04 12.41
CA VAL A 246 2.90 12.34 13.08
C VAL A 246 2.07 13.41 12.36
N LEU A 247 2.18 13.49 11.03
CA LEU A 247 1.37 14.39 10.21
C LEU A 247 -0.13 14.08 10.33
N SER A 248 -0.51 12.81 10.43
CA SER A 248 -1.89 12.40 10.66
C SER A 248 -2.44 12.90 12.00
N ASN A 249 -1.66 12.77 13.08
CA ASN A 249 -2.02 13.31 14.39
C ASN A 249 -2.10 14.84 14.37
N ALA A 250 -1.16 15.51 13.70
CA ALA A 250 -1.18 16.95 13.52
C ALA A 250 -2.42 17.40 12.71
N ALA A 251 -2.79 16.68 11.66
CA ALA A 251 -3.99 16.94 10.87
C ALA A 251 -5.26 16.80 11.72
N MET A 252 -5.35 15.79 12.57
CA MET A 252 -6.47 15.65 13.52
C MET A 252 -6.50 16.79 14.53
N TYR A 253 -5.35 17.22 15.06
CA TYR A 253 -5.25 18.34 16.00
C TYR A 253 -5.71 19.67 15.39
N PHE A 254 -5.18 20.05 14.23
CA PHE A 254 -5.61 21.26 13.53
C PHE A 254 -7.05 21.13 13.02
N GLY A 255 -7.46 19.91 12.66
CA GLY A 255 -8.81 19.67 12.20
C GLY A 255 -9.88 19.82 13.28
N ALA A 256 -9.52 19.58 14.54
CA ALA A 256 -10.40 19.77 15.69
C ALA A 256 -10.72 21.25 15.99
N GLU A 257 -10.05 22.21 15.35
CA GLU A 257 -10.40 23.65 15.43
C GLU A 257 -11.83 23.94 14.93
N ARG A 258 -12.40 23.05 14.11
CA ARG A 258 -13.80 23.16 13.64
C ARG A 258 -14.84 22.87 14.71
N HIS A 259 -14.44 22.31 15.85
CA HIS A 259 -15.36 22.04 16.94
C HIS A 259 -15.76 23.36 17.62
N PRO A 260 -17.06 23.66 17.80
CA PRO A 260 -17.53 24.92 18.40
C PRO A 260 -16.87 25.21 19.76
N ASP A 261 -16.84 24.20 20.63
CA ASP A 261 -16.27 24.31 21.99
C ASP A 261 -14.78 23.95 22.06
N GLN A 262 -14.13 23.74 20.91
CA GLN A 262 -12.75 23.19 20.82
C GLN A 262 -12.54 21.87 21.61
N ALA A 263 -13.62 21.13 21.90
CA ALA A 263 -13.58 19.90 22.67
C ALA A 263 -12.70 18.84 21.96
N GLY A 264 -11.92 18.11 22.74
CA GLY A 264 -11.04 17.05 22.24
C GLY A 264 -9.65 17.51 21.77
N ARG A 265 -9.39 18.82 21.60
CA ARG A 265 -8.05 19.30 21.17
C ARG A 265 -6.93 18.91 22.14
N VAL A 266 -7.17 19.05 23.45
CA VAL A 266 -6.17 18.74 24.49
C VAL A 266 -5.81 17.25 24.49
N PRO A 267 -6.77 16.30 24.53
CA PRO A 267 -6.44 14.88 24.40
C PRO A 267 -5.76 14.54 23.07
N ILE A 268 -6.22 15.09 21.93
CA ILE A 268 -5.58 14.84 20.62
C ILE A 268 -4.11 15.31 20.62
N ARG A 269 -3.83 16.48 21.21
CA ARG A 269 -2.46 16.99 21.36
C ARG A 269 -1.61 16.06 22.22
N PHE A 270 -2.13 15.64 23.38
CA PHE A 270 -1.41 14.72 24.27
C PHE A 270 -1.05 13.42 23.56
N PHE A 271 -2.06 12.74 22.99
CA PHE A 271 -1.85 11.50 22.26
C PHE A 271 -0.95 11.68 21.04
N GLY A 272 -1.10 12.78 20.30
CA GLY A 272 -0.25 13.10 19.15
C GLY A 272 1.22 13.31 19.54
N LEU A 273 1.49 13.95 20.69
CA LEU A 273 2.85 14.10 21.21
C LEU A 273 3.44 12.77 21.67
N VAL A 274 2.66 11.94 22.37
CA VAL A 274 3.09 10.57 22.75
C VAL A 274 3.42 9.76 21.50
N ALA A 275 2.57 9.81 20.47
CA ALA A 275 2.81 9.13 19.21
C ALA A 275 4.09 9.63 18.51
N ALA A 276 4.31 10.95 18.49
CA ALA A 276 5.51 11.54 17.89
C ALA A 276 6.79 11.13 18.62
N VAL A 277 6.80 11.20 19.96
CA VAL A 277 7.97 10.80 20.76
C VAL A 277 8.26 9.31 20.60
N ALA A 278 7.23 8.46 20.67
CA ALA A 278 7.39 7.02 20.48
C ALA A 278 7.87 6.66 19.07
N GLY A 279 7.32 7.32 18.04
CA GLY A 279 7.76 7.15 16.66
C GLY A 279 9.21 7.58 16.44
N LEU A 280 9.60 8.76 16.94
CA LEU A 280 10.98 9.26 16.87
C LEU A 280 11.95 8.31 17.57
N TYR A 281 11.58 7.82 18.75
CA TYR A 281 12.38 6.82 19.47
C TYR A 281 12.54 5.53 18.64
N ALA A 282 11.47 5.03 18.01
CA ALA A 282 11.51 3.79 17.23
C ALA A 282 12.44 3.83 16.00
N VAL A 283 12.67 5.02 15.42
CA VAL A 283 13.59 5.20 14.29
C VAL A 283 14.96 5.74 14.70
N SER A 284 15.16 6.01 15.99
CA SER A 284 16.41 6.55 16.50
C SER A 284 17.48 5.45 16.69
N PRO A 285 18.77 5.82 16.82
CA PRO A 285 19.82 4.90 17.25
C PRO A 285 19.56 4.25 18.62
N LEU A 286 18.68 4.83 19.44
CA LEU A 286 18.33 4.34 20.78
C LEU A 286 17.19 3.31 20.76
N ALA A 287 16.69 2.92 19.59
CA ALA A 287 15.50 2.08 19.45
C ALA A 287 15.64 0.68 20.09
N GLU A 288 16.84 0.26 20.47
CA GLU A 288 17.12 -1.02 21.14
C GLU A 288 17.50 -0.85 22.63
N PHE A 289 17.43 0.36 23.17
CA PHE A 289 17.78 0.66 24.57
C PHE A 289 16.53 0.89 25.44
N PRO A 290 16.33 0.19 26.57
CA PRO A 290 17.32 -0.63 27.27
C PRO A 290 17.39 -2.11 26.83
N PHE A 291 16.52 -2.56 25.91
CA PHE A 291 16.55 -3.94 25.40
C PHE A 291 16.01 -4.03 23.95
N LEU A 292 16.41 -5.09 23.24
CA LEU A 292 16.25 -5.29 21.79
C LEU A 292 14.83 -5.11 21.23
N TYR A 293 13.80 -5.31 22.06
CA TYR A 293 12.39 -5.22 21.63
C TYR A 293 11.78 -3.82 21.72
N MET A 294 12.53 -2.83 22.24
CA MET A 294 11.99 -1.51 22.49
C MET A 294 11.47 -0.80 21.23
N ARG A 295 12.09 -1.02 20.06
CA ARG A 295 11.62 -0.48 18.79
C ARG A 295 10.16 -0.87 18.53
N TYR A 296 9.86 -2.15 18.70
CA TYR A 296 8.52 -2.69 18.44
C TYR A 296 7.51 -2.21 19.48
N ILE A 297 7.93 -2.11 20.74
CA ILE A 297 7.09 -1.55 21.81
C ILE A 297 6.77 -0.08 21.51
N ALA A 298 7.77 0.71 21.11
CA ALA A 298 7.57 2.11 20.77
C ALA A 298 6.67 2.30 19.52
N LEU A 299 6.80 1.44 18.50
CA LEU A 299 5.87 1.43 17.37
C LEU A 299 4.44 1.09 17.81
N LEU A 300 4.27 0.13 18.73
CA LEU A 300 2.96 -0.20 19.30
C LEU A 300 2.38 0.98 20.10
N VAL A 301 3.18 1.61 20.96
CA VAL A 301 2.79 2.82 21.71
C VAL A 301 2.37 3.94 20.76
N MET A 302 3.12 4.16 19.68
CA MET A 302 2.77 5.14 18.65
C MET A 302 1.40 4.85 18.01
N VAL A 303 1.13 3.59 17.65
CA VAL A 303 -0.15 3.18 17.08
C VAL A 303 -1.30 3.37 18.09
N LEU A 304 -1.12 2.93 19.34
CA LEU A 304 -2.12 3.06 20.40
C LEU A 304 -2.41 4.53 20.76
N ALA A 305 -1.38 5.37 20.83
CA ALA A 305 -1.54 6.79 21.04
C ALA A 305 -2.30 7.43 19.86
N THR A 306 -1.93 7.10 18.62
CA THR A 306 -2.66 7.56 17.43
C THR A 306 -4.11 7.09 17.44
N PHE A 307 -4.40 5.89 17.93
CA PHE A 307 -5.76 5.40 18.12
C PHE A 307 -6.55 6.25 19.14
N GLY A 308 -5.92 6.62 20.27
CA GLY A 308 -6.52 7.54 21.25
C GLY A 308 -6.86 8.92 20.64
N ALA A 309 -5.95 9.49 19.86
CA ALA A 309 -6.20 10.71 19.10
C ALA A 309 -7.33 10.54 18.08
N TYR A 310 -7.34 9.42 17.36
CA TYR A 310 -8.32 9.07 16.34
C TYR A 310 -9.74 8.93 16.89
N VAL A 311 -9.92 8.20 17.99
CA VAL A 311 -11.22 8.07 18.68
C VAL A 311 -11.71 9.42 19.18
N THR A 312 -10.83 10.24 19.75
CA THR A 312 -11.17 11.58 20.21
C THR A 312 -11.62 12.47 19.04
N TYR A 313 -10.86 12.44 17.94
CA TYR A 313 -11.18 13.18 16.72
C TYR A 313 -12.53 12.75 16.13
N LEU A 314 -12.78 11.44 16.01
CA LEU A 314 -14.04 10.89 15.50
C LEU A 314 -15.26 11.35 16.31
N ARG A 315 -15.15 11.37 17.63
CA ARG A 315 -16.24 11.84 18.51
C ARG A 315 -16.51 13.33 18.30
N GLY A 316 -15.45 14.14 18.26
CA GLY A 316 -15.58 15.59 18.03
C GLY A 316 -16.10 15.93 16.64
N ARG A 317 -15.72 15.14 15.64
CA ARG A 317 -16.07 15.33 14.22
C ARG A 317 -17.57 15.43 13.95
N LEU A 318 -18.39 14.78 14.77
CA LEU A 318 -19.86 14.81 14.67
C LEU A 318 -20.45 16.23 14.86
N ARG A 319 -19.69 17.15 15.46
CA ARG A 319 -20.13 18.53 15.74
C ARG A 319 -19.34 19.60 14.97
N PHE A 320 -18.50 19.19 14.02
CA PHE A 320 -17.68 20.15 13.27
C PHE A 320 -18.52 21.07 12.39
N ARG A 321 -18.16 22.36 12.40
CA ARG A 321 -18.65 23.35 11.43
C ARG A 321 -17.69 23.37 10.24
N TYR A 322 -18.14 22.87 9.10
CA TYR A 322 -17.34 22.79 7.88
C TYR A 322 -17.44 24.08 7.07
N GLY A 323 -16.36 24.46 6.38
CA GLY A 323 -16.34 25.59 5.44
C GLY A 323 -15.19 26.57 5.61
N SER A 324 -14.50 26.55 6.75
CA SER A 324 -13.38 27.44 7.03
C SER A 324 -12.20 26.72 7.72
N PRO A 325 -11.65 25.64 7.13
CA PRO A 325 -10.50 24.96 7.68
C PRO A 325 -9.29 25.89 7.78
N GLY A 326 -8.59 25.80 8.90
CA GLY A 326 -7.34 26.53 9.15
C GLY A 326 -6.28 26.23 8.09
N ARG A 327 -5.37 27.18 7.86
CA ARG A 327 -4.29 27.05 6.86
C ARG A 327 -3.37 25.86 7.17
N SER A 328 -3.00 25.68 8.44
CA SER A 328 -2.12 24.59 8.88
C SER A 328 -2.72 23.22 8.58
N TYR A 329 -4.02 23.04 8.84
CA TYR A 329 -4.73 21.80 8.51
C TYR A 329 -4.59 21.44 7.03
N ARG A 330 -4.82 22.40 6.12
CA ARG A 330 -4.74 22.15 4.67
C ARG A 330 -3.32 21.78 4.22
N ILE A 331 -2.31 22.48 4.74
CA ILE A 331 -0.90 22.20 4.42
C ILE A 331 -0.52 20.80 4.90
N VAL A 332 -0.87 20.46 6.13
CA VAL A 332 -0.57 19.13 6.68
C VAL A 332 -1.26 18.03 5.88
N LEU A 333 -2.52 18.22 5.45
CA LEU A 333 -3.19 17.24 4.60
C LEU A 333 -2.51 17.05 3.24
N MET A 334 -2.08 18.13 2.58
CA MET A 334 -1.30 18.01 1.35
C MET A 334 -0.01 17.23 1.59
N ALA A 335 0.70 17.53 2.69
CA ALA A 335 1.90 16.81 3.09
C ALA A 335 1.63 15.32 3.34
N THR A 336 0.51 14.96 4.01
CA THR A 336 0.14 13.55 4.19
C THR A 336 -0.05 12.82 2.86
N GLY A 337 -0.71 13.45 1.88
CA GLY A 337 -0.90 12.86 0.56
C GLY A 337 0.43 12.62 -0.19
N VAL A 338 1.34 13.60 -0.13
CA VAL A 338 2.67 13.49 -0.75
C VAL A 338 3.50 12.41 -0.06
N VAL A 339 3.62 12.44 1.27
CA VAL A 339 4.40 11.45 2.03
C VAL A 339 3.84 10.04 1.80
N ALA A 340 2.52 9.88 1.80
CA ALA A 340 1.90 8.59 1.56
C ALA A 340 2.20 8.08 0.13
N ALA A 341 2.27 8.96 -0.88
CA ALA A 341 2.67 8.59 -2.24
C ALA A 341 4.15 8.18 -2.32
N VAL A 342 5.03 8.90 -1.63
CA VAL A 342 6.46 8.54 -1.54
C VAL A 342 6.66 7.18 -0.87
N ILE A 343 5.91 6.88 0.20
CA ILE A 343 5.92 5.55 0.85
C ILE A 343 5.51 4.46 -0.15
N ALA A 344 4.43 4.66 -0.89
CA ALA A 344 3.93 3.67 -1.85
C ALA A 344 4.99 3.34 -2.92
N LEU A 345 5.71 4.35 -3.42
CA LEU A 345 6.81 4.17 -4.37
C LEU A 345 8.02 3.48 -3.73
N ASN A 346 8.44 3.92 -2.54
CA ASN A 346 9.59 3.38 -1.82
C ASN A 346 9.41 1.89 -1.48
N MET A 347 8.19 1.47 -1.11
CA MET A 347 7.87 0.06 -0.82
C MET A 347 8.11 -0.86 -2.02
N GLY A 348 7.74 -0.43 -3.23
CA GLY A 348 8.00 -1.18 -4.45
C GLY A 348 9.50 -1.33 -4.73
N PHE A 349 10.25 -0.24 -4.54
CA PHE A 349 11.70 -0.23 -4.71
C PHE A 349 12.43 -1.11 -3.70
N MET A 350 12.07 -1.01 -2.41
CA MET A 350 12.64 -1.78 -1.31
C MET A 350 12.48 -3.29 -1.53
N LYS A 351 11.27 -3.73 -1.89
CA LYS A 351 10.97 -5.15 -2.15
C LYS A 351 11.73 -5.71 -3.36
N SER A 352 11.83 -4.95 -4.44
CA SER A 352 12.60 -5.39 -5.61
C SER A 352 14.09 -5.54 -5.29
N ASN A 353 14.65 -4.65 -4.47
CA ASN A 353 16.05 -4.71 -4.07
C ASN A 353 16.34 -5.75 -2.97
N SER A 354 15.34 -6.15 -2.18
CA SER A 354 15.53 -7.14 -1.11
C SER A 354 15.83 -8.55 -1.63
N ARG A 355 15.51 -8.87 -2.88
CA ARG A 355 15.78 -10.18 -3.50
C ARG A 355 17.01 -10.23 -4.40
N VAL A 356 17.71 -9.11 -4.59
CA VAL A 356 18.96 -9.04 -5.37
C VAL A 356 19.99 -10.00 -4.75
N PRO A 357 20.72 -10.80 -5.56
CA PRO A 357 20.91 -10.70 -7.01
C PRO A 357 19.84 -11.36 -7.89
N PHE A 358 18.75 -11.90 -7.32
CA PHE A 358 17.75 -12.64 -8.08
C PHE A 358 16.62 -11.75 -8.62
N THR A 359 16.10 -12.08 -9.80
CA THR A 359 14.78 -11.63 -10.25
C THR A 359 13.68 -12.50 -9.64
N VAL A 360 13.96 -13.79 -9.42
CA VAL A 360 13.10 -14.75 -8.70
C VAL A 360 13.92 -15.45 -7.64
N TYR A 361 13.55 -15.25 -6.38
CA TYR A 361 14.35 -15.66 -5.23
C TYR A 361 14.75 -17.14 -5.25
N ASN A 362 16.04 -17.38 -4.98
CA ASN A 362 16.67 -18.71 -4.92
C ASN A 362 16.56 -19.55 -6.21
N GLN A 363 16.43 -18.92 -7.39
CA GLN A 363 16.45 -19.59 -8.68
C GLN A 363 17.65 -19.10 -9.54
N PRO A 364 18.74 -19.88 -9.67
CA PRO A 364 19.98 -19.44 -10.33
C PRO A 364 19.82 -18.99 -11.78
N GLY A 365 18.83 -19.53 -12.49
CA GLY A 365 18.52 -19.15 -13.87
C GLY A 365 17.88 -17.76 -14.02
N TYR A 366 17.62 -17.05 -12.92
CA TYR A 366 16.89 -15.80 -12.87
C TYR A 366 17.62 -14.78 -11.97
N THR A 367 18.70 -14.19 -12.48
CA THR A 367 19.50 -13.15 -11.80
C THR A 367 19.43 -11.79 -12.50
N VAL A 368 19.66 -10.71 -11.74
CA VAL A 368 19.74 -9.31 -12.21
C VAL A 368 21.19 -8.94 -12.52
N GLN A 369 22.16 -9.51 -11.81
CA GLN A 369 23.59 -9.32 -12.10
C GLN A 369 24.06 -10.40 -13.08
N PRO A 370 24.83 -10.05 -14.12
CA PRO A 370 25.43 -11.04 -15.01
C PRO A 370 26.40 -11.91 -14.21
N SER A 371 26.28 -13.23 -14.36
CA SER A 371 27.35 -14.14 -13.97
C SER A 371 28.64 -13.68 -14.66
N PRO A 372 29.83 -13.76 -14.00
CA PRO A 372 31.09 -13.60 -14.70
C PRO A 372 31.10 -14.50 -15.94
N PRO A 373 31.67 -14.06 -17.08
CA PRO A 373 31.76 -14.91 -18.27
C PRO A 373 32.43 -16.24 -17.88
N PRO A 374 32.00 -17.37 -18.46
CA PRO A 374 32.58 -18.68 -18.13
C PRO A 374 34.11 -18.60 -18.25
N THR A 375 34.82 -18.81 -17.15
CA THR A 375 36.28 -18.96 -17.15
C THR A 375 36.59 -20.33 -17.75
N GLY A 376 36.56 -20.44 -19.08
CA GLY A 376 36.70 -21.72 -19.76
C GLY A 376 36.57 -21.71 -21.28
N PHE A 377 36.38 -20.56 -21.93
CA PHE A 377 36.56 -20.50 -23.39
C PHE A 377 38.05 -20.34 -23.71
N GLY A 378 38.74 -21.46 -23.93
CA GLY A 378 40.12 -21.51 -24.39
C GLY A 378 41.08 -22.22 -23.42
N LYS A 379 40.89 -23.53 -23.25
CA LYS A 379 42.00 -24.48 -23.07
C LYS A 379 41.78 -25.67 -23.97
#